data_AF-A0A357LLP8-F1
#
_entry.id   AF-A0A357LLP8-F1
#
_cell.length_a   1.000
_cell.length_b   1.000
_cell.length_c   1.000
_cell.angle_alpha   90.00
_cell.angle_beta   90.00
_cell.angle_gamma   90.00
#
_symmetry.space_group_name_H-M   'P 1'
#
loop_
_entity.id
_entity.type
_entity.pdbx_description
1 polymer ?
#
loop_
_entity_poly.entity_id
_entity_poly.type
_entity_poly.pdbx_seq_one_letter_code
_entity_poly.pdbx_strand_id
1 'polypeptide(L)'
;MLEAIVNLEAEYWQAYITMGESGIGWIDAVFRFCVIVLVESAKLIGVSYEELNVLLFVIALPVIVLLSVSLNIILIFKLRCAKINLSNLGVN
;
A
#
# COMPACT_ATOMS: atom_id res chain seq x y z
N MET A 1 21.53 6.29 -14.84
CA MET A 1 20.21 6.11 -15.49
C MET A 1 20.14 4.76 -16.19
N LEU A 2 21.01 4.47 -17.16
CA LEU A 2 21.04 3.15 -17.84
C LEU A 2 21.36 1.99 -16.88
N GLU A 3 22.34 2.16 -15.99
CA GLU A 3 22.69 1.14 -14.98
C GLU A 3 21.55 0.84 -13.99
N ALA A 4 20.82 1.88 -13.56
CA ALA A 4 19.65 1.72 -12.70
C ALA A 4 18.53 0.93 -13.40
N ILE A 5 18.32 1.17 -14.70
CA ILE A 5 17.31 0.45 -15.50
C ILE A 5 17.70 -1.02 -15.67
N VAL A 6 18.98 -1.32 -15.91
CA VAL A 6 19.48 -2.70 -16.07
C VAL A 6 19.37 -3.48 -14.74
N ASN A 7 19.71 -2.86 -13.61
CA ASN A 7 19.58 -3.50 -12.29
C ASN A 7 18.10 -3.74 -11.93
N LEU A 8 17.21 -2.80 -12.25
CA LEU A 8 15.76 -2.94 -12.05
C LEU A 8 15.19 -4.15 -12.79
N GLU A 9 15.63 -4.38 -14.04
CA GLU A 9 15.19 -5.51 -14.85
C GLU A 9 15.69 -6.85 -14.28
N ALA A 10 16.94 -6.90 -13.80
CA ALA A 10 17.51 -8.11 -13.18
C ALA A 10 16.80 -8.48 -11.87
N GLU A 11 16.57 -7.51 -10.98
CA GLU A 11 15.85 -7.71 -9.72
C GLU A 11 14.38 -8.09 -9.96
N TYR A 12 13.73 -7.49 -10.95
CA TYR A 12 12.39 -7.85 -11.40
C TYR A 12 12.32 -9.34 -11.81
N TRP A 13 13.26 -9.79 -12.65
CA TRP A 13 13.31 -11.18 -13.08
C TRP A 13 13.52 -12.14 -11.91
N GLN A 14 14.34 -11.77 -10.93
CA GLN A 14 14.55 -12.56 -9.73
C GLN A 14 13.26 -12.69 -8.91
N ALA A 15 12.56 -11.59 -8.64
CA ALA A 15 11.28 -11.62 -7.92
C ALA A 15 10.20 -12.43 -8.68
N TYR A 16 10.14 -12.28 -10.00
CA TYR A 16 9.21 -13.01 -10.85
C TYR A 16 9.43 -14.52 -10.81
N ILE A 17 10.69 -14.98 -10.84
CA ILE A 17 11.03 -16.41 -10.81
C ILE A 17 10.79 -17.00 -9.42
N THR A 18 11.11 -16.28 -8.33
CA THR A 18 10.98 -16.82 -6.96
C THR A 18 9.52 -16.89 -6.48
N MET A 19 8.62 -16.03 -6.96
CA MET A 19 7.24 -15.94 -6.43
C MET A 19 6.17 -16.62 -7.30
N GLY A 20 6.54 -17.13 -8.49
CA GLY A 20 5.62 -17.75 -9.45
C GLY A 20 5.24 -19.21 -9.17
N GLU A 21 5.55 -19.77 -7.99
CA GLU A 21 5.19 -21.13 -7.58
C GLU A 21 4.28 -21.15 -6.34
N SER A 22 3.28 -20.25 -6.24
CA SER A 22 2.31 -20.31 -5.14
C SER A 22 1.34 -21.50 -5.24
N GLY A 23 1.31 -22.19 -6.39
CA GLY A 23 0.38 -23.29 -6.69
C GLY A 23 -1.05 -22.82 -7.01
N ILE A 24 -1.31 -21.52 -6.97
CA ILE A 24 -2.64 -20.93 -7.17
C ILE A 24 -2.55 -19.82 -8.23
N GLY A 25 -2.88 -20.13 -9.48
CA GLY A 25 -2.60 -19.26 -10.63
C GLY A 25 -3.22 -17.86 -10.60
N TRP A 26 -4.31 -17.64 -9.85
CA TRP A 26 -4.88 -16.28 -9.71
C TRP A 26 -4.07 -15.38 -8.79
N ILE A 27 -3.41 -15.94 -7.76
CA ILE A 27 -2.51 -15.20 -6.87
C ILE A 27 -1.26 -14.78 -7.65
N ASP A 28 -0.70 -15.68 -8.45
CA ASP A 28 0.45 -15.37 -9.29
C ASP A 28 0.13 -14.26 -10.31
N ALA A 29 -1.09 -14.25 -10.86
CA ALA A 29 -1.54 -13.22 -11.79
C ALA A 29 -1.65 -11.83 -11.13
N VAL A 30 -2.25 -11.76 -9.94
CA VAL A 30 -2.35 -10.51 -9.17
C VAL A 30 -0.97 -10.02 -8.76
N PHE A 31 -0.11 -10.92 -8.30
CA PHE A 31 1.25 -10.57 -7.90
C PHE A 31 2.06 -10.00 -9.08
N ARG A 32 2.00 -10.64 -10.25
CA ARG A 32 2.65 -10.15 -11.48
C ARG A 32 2.15 -8.75 -11.85
N PHE A 33 0.85 -8.52 -11.77
CA PHE A 33 0.29 -7.19 -12.05
C PHE A 33 0.83 -6.14 -11.08
N CYS A 34 0.87 -6.44 -9.77
CA CYS A 34 1.43 -5.53 -8.76
C CYS A 34 2.90 -5.20 -9.04
N VAL A 35 3.72 -6.19 -9.37
CA VAL A 35 5.15 -5.99 -9.66
C VAL A 35 5.35 -5.13 -10.92
N ILE A 36 4.56 -5.35 -11.99
CA ILE A 36 4.62 -4.53 -13.21
C ILE A 36 4.33 -3.06 -12.89
N VAL A 37 3.25 -2.79 -12.15
CA VAL A 37 2.89 -1.42 -11.73
C VAL A 37 3.99 -0.80 -10.86
N LEU A 38 4.62 -1.58 -9.99
CA LEU A 38 5.72 -1.14 -9.13
C LEU A 38 6.95 -0.72 -9.98
N VAL A 39 7.32 -1.55 -10.96
CA VAL A 39 8.45 -1.31 -11.87
C VAL A 39 8.21 -0.09 -12.75
N GLU A 40 7.00 0.10 -13.28
CA GLU A 40 6.66 1.31 -14.04
C GLU A 40 6.71 2.58 -13.18
N SER A 41 6.24 2.48 -11.93
CA SER A 41 6.32 3.59 -10.98
C SER A 41 7.77 3.93 -10.62
N ALA A 42 8.63 2.91 -10.44
CA ALA A 42 10.06 3.09 -10.20
C ALA A 42 10.76 3.75 -11.40
N LYS A 43 10.40 3.36 -12.64
CA LYS A 43 10.90 4.01 -13.86
C LYS A 43 10.48 5.48 -13.95
N LEU A 44 9.26 5.81 -13.53
CA LEU A 44 8.75 7.19 -13.56
C LEU A 44 9.48 8.09 -12.54
N ILE A 45 9.80 7.56 -11.36
CA ILE A 45 10.43 8.30 -10.26
C ILE A 45 11.97 8.25 -10.37
N GLY A 46 12.53 7.27 -11.08
CA GLY A 46 13.98 7.09 -11.27
C GLY A 46 14.70 6.48 -10.06
N VAL A 47 13.98 5.77 -9.19
CA VAL A 47 14.49 5.10 -7.98
C VAL A 47 14.60 3.59 -8.18
N SER A 48 15.34 2.89 -7.31
CA SER A 48 15.47 1.44 -7.39
C SER A 48 14.18 0.73 -6.98
N TYR A 49 14.03 -0.53 -7.41
CA TYR A 49 12.90 -1.37 -7.04
C TYR A 49 12.90 -1.64 -5.53
N GLU A 50 14.06 -1.94 -4.95
CA GLU A 50 14.20 -2.19 -3.52
C GLU A 50 13.77 -0.99 -2.67
N GLU A 51 14.22 0.21 -3.04
CA GLU A 51 13.87 1.45 -2.33
C GLU A 51 12.37 1.73 -2.41
N LEU A 52 11.78 1.56 -3.59
CA LEU A 52 10.34 1.79 -3.78
C LEU A 52 9.49 0.74 -3.07
N ASN A 53 9.95 -0.51 -3.05
CA ASN A 53 9.31 -1.61 -2.32
C ASN A 53 9.32 -1.35 -0.80
N VAL A 54 10.47 -0.96 -0.23
CA VAL A 54 10.56 -0.58 1.20
C VAL A 54 9.67 0.63 1.49
N LEU A 55 9.69 1.65 0.63
CA LEU A 55 8.87 2.85 0.82
C LEU A 55 7.37 2.54 0.79
N LEU A 56 6.92 1.66 -0.12
CA LEU A 56 5.51 1.29 -0.24
C LEU A 56 5.06 0.42 0.94
N PHE A 57 5.81 -0.64 1.27
CA PHE A 57 5.37 -1.64 2.24
C PHE A 57 5.71 -1.27 3.68
N VAL A 58 6.83 -0.61 3.92
CA VAL A 58 7.31 -0.29 5.27
C VAL A 58 6.89 1.11 5.71
N ILE A 59 6.71 2.06 4.78
CA ILE A 59 6.36 3.44 5.13
C ILE A 59 4.91 3.76 4.73
N ALA A 60 4.54 3.58 3.46
CA ALA A 60 3.23 4.01 2.98
C ALA A 60 2.10 3.21 3.63
N LEU A 61 2.22 1.88 3.74
CA LEU A 61 1.22 1.05 4.42
C LEU A 61 0.93 1.47 5.87
N PRO A 62 1.91 1.55 6.79
CA PRO A 62 1.61 1.97 8.16
C PRO A 62 1.10 3.41 8.22
N VAL A 63 1.56 4.32 7.36
CA VAL A 63 1.01 5.68 7.29
C VAL A 63 -0.47 5.67 6.88
N ILE A 64 -0.85 4.91 5.85
CA ILE A 64 -2.24 4.79 5.40
C ILE A 64 -3.10 4.16 6.49
N VAL A 65 -2.62 3.11 7.16
CA VAL A 65 -3.33 2.47 8.27
C VAL A 65 -3.51 3.45 9.43
N LEU A 66 -2.46 4.18 9.82
CA LEU A 66 -2.52 5.18 10.89
C LEU A 66 -3.49 6.31 10.55
N LEU A 67 -3.50 6.80 9.32
CA LEU A 67 -4.46 7.80 8.85
C LEU A 67 -5.90 7.25 8.91
N SER A 68 -6.12 6.03 8.41
CA SER A 68 -7.43 5.38 8.46
C SER A 68 -7.92 5.22 9.90
N VAL A 69 -7.08 4.71 10.80
CA VAL A 69 -7.41 4.58 12.23
C VAL A 69 -7.69 5.93 12.86
N SER A 70 -6.86 6.94 12.59
CA SER A 70 -7.04 8.29 13.13
C SER A 70 -8.36 8.92 12.70
N LEU A 71 -8.72 8.80 11.42
CA LEU A 71 -9.99 9.29 10.89
C LEU A 71 -11.19 8.56 11.51
N ASN A 72 -11.11 7.24 11.66
CA ASN A 72 -12.14 6.46 12.34
C ASN A 72 -12.32 6.88 13.81
N ILE A 73 -11.22 7.13 14.54
CA ILE A 73 -11.26 7.62 15.93
C ILE A 73 -11.93 9.00 16.00
N ILE A 74 -11.55 9.93 15.13
CA ILE A 74 -12.14 11.28 15.08
C ILE A 74 -13.65 11.19 14.80
N LEU A 75 -14.04 10.34 13.86
CA LEU A 75 -15.46 10.14 13.50
C LEU A 75 -16.25 9.58 14.68
N ILE A 76 -15.72 8.56 15.37
CA ILE A 76 -16.34 7.98 16.56
C ILE A 76 -16.45 9.02 17.67
N PHE A 77 -15.42 9.84 17.89
CA PHE A 77 -15.45 10.89 18.92
C PHE A 77 -16.53 11.93 18.62
N LYS A 78 -16.60 12.42 17.37
CA LYS A 78 -17.66 13.34 16.92
C LYS A 78 -19.06 12.75 17.11
N LEU A 79 -19.27 11.48 16.74
CA LEU A 79 -20.57 10.81 16.89
C LEU A 79 -20.96 10.64 18.36
N ARG A 80 -19.99 10.32 19.23
CA ARG A 80 -20.24 10.22 20.69
C ARG A 80 -20.64 11.56 21.29
N CYS A 81 -19.94 12.64 20.95
CA CYS A 81 -20.30 13.98 21.43
C CYS A 81 -21.67 14.45 20.89
N ALA A 82 -21.99 14.15 19.63
CA ALA A 82 -23.29 14.47 19.06
C ALA A 82 -24.44 13.71 19.75
N LYS A 83 -24.23 12.43 20.05
CA LYS A 83 -25.21 11.60 20.76
C LYS A 83 -25.50 12.13 22.17
N ILE A 84 -24.48 12.54 22.92
CA ILE A 84 -24.64 13.11 24.27
C ILE A 84 -25.43 14.43 24.22
N ASN A 85 -25.15 15.30 23.24
CA ASN A 85 -25.91 16.55 23.09
C ASN A 85 -27.39 16.28 22.74
N LEU A 86 -27.67 15.30 21.86
CA LEU A 86 -29.03 14.89 21.51
C LEU A 86 -29.80 14.29 22.70
N SER A 87 -29.17 13.46 23.54
CA SER A 87 -29.83 12.95 24.75
C SER A 87 -30.16 14.05 25.77
N ASN A 88 -29.34 15.11 25.83
CA ASN A 88 -29.60 16.26 26.70
C ASN A 88 -30.72 17.18 26.16
N LEU A 89 -31.11 17.04 24.88
CA LEU A 89 -32.18 17.81 24.25
C LEU A 89 -33.57 17.17 24.42
N GLY A 90 -33.70 16.11 25.23
CA GLY A 90 -35.00 15.54 25.61
C GLY A 90 -35.75 14.80 24.51
N VAL A 91 -35.08 14.46 23.41
CA VAL A 91 -35.65 13.60 22.36
C VAL A 91 -35.42 12.15 22.80
N ASN A 92 -36.43 11.57 23.46
CA ASN A 92 -36.54 10.11 23.69
C ASN A 92 -37.31 9.48 22.54
#